data_AF-A0A3B8LT28-F1
#
_entry.id   AF-A0A3B8LT28-F1
#
_cell.length_a   1.000
_cell.length_b   1.000
_cell.length_c   1.000
_cell.angle_alpha   90.00
_cell.angle_beta   90.00
_cell.angle_gamma   90.00
#
_symmetry.space_group_name_H-M   'P 1'
#
loop_
_entity.id
_entity.type
_entity.pdbx_description
1 polymer ?
#
loop_
_entity_poly.entity_id
_entity_poly.type
_entity_poly.pdbx_seq_one_letter_code
_entity_poly.pdbx_strand_id
1 'polypeptide(L)'
;MTSEPQAEPVVFESAVEPDKQEPSMSDASSGNDGLPDALVEQAQESVPDMMEERLPDMTESTVEIAPEPQPEPAPPLRSVWVGVGNFGLRARTFDGVKWLKIGGNGSGNQHTADLLRGVDYGDGVFVAVGGNTNSGIMRTEDGGATWTDVGFKTGGWLGGVTYFADTKTWFAAKGYSAEVLRSVDKGKTWTAVDMSKSKIRRSSGIRNMTAGQGKVMMFGDNGSLYVSSDKGVTWVDRQLVGKGGLKFVTYFKGSWYTASGDYCGVSKDLKTWSNCPFTTKSVHSAVVANGELFVFMGGPYQTFITHSKDAKTWKTFTLKPFSGLFANGLWLAMRYADVYTGTTLQGLKLQPRGNS
;
A
#
# COMPACT_ATOMS: atom_id res chain seq x y z
N MET A 1 -3.09 -0.96 64.48
CA MET A 1 -1.78 -0.37 64.12
C MET A 1 -1.12 -1.38 63.20
N THR A 2 -0.89 -1.18 61.91
CA THR A 2 -0.66 0.04 61.13
C THR A 2 -1.17 -0.17 59.70
N SER A 3 -1.78 0.87 59.16
CA SER A 3 -2.35 1.04 57.82
C SER A 3 -1.28 1.10 56.73
N GLU A 4 -1.53 0.45 55.58
CA GLU A 4 -0.85 0.74 54.32
C GLU A 4 -1.39 2.05 53.70
N PRO A 5 -0.54 2.90 53.11
CA PRO A 5 -0.97 4.16 52.50
C PRO A 5 -1.54 3.95 51.09
N GLN A 6 -2.70 4.58 50.86
CA GLN A 6 -3.34 4.78 49.56
C GLN A 6 -2.50 5.71 48.69
N ALA A 7 -2.30 5.36 47.41
CA ALA A 7 -1.74 6.26 46.41
C ALA A 7 -2.87 7.04 45.74
N GLU A 8 -2.79 8.38 45.83
CA GLU A 8 -3.72 9.35 45.25
C GLU A 8 -3.61 9.43 43.71
N PRO A 9 -4.67 9.81 42.99
CA PRO A 9 -4.63 10.03 41.55
C PRO A 9 -4.02 11.39 41.20
N VAL A 10 -3.03 11.39 40.29
CA VAL A 10 -2.48 12.62 39.69
C VAL A 10 -3.47 13.16 38.65
N VAL A 11 -4.03 14.33 38.95
CA VAL A 11 -4.85 15.15 38.06
C VAL A 11 -3.90 16.01 37.21
N PHE A 12 -4.03 15.97 35.88
CA PHE A 12 -3.43 16.97 35.00
C PHE A 12 -4.50 18.01 34.64
N GLU A 13 -4.36 19.22 35.19
CA GLU A 13 -5.12 20.40 34.81
C GLU A 13 -4.72 20.87 33.40
N SER A 14 -5.70 21.07 32.52
CA SER A 14 -5.56 21.81 31.28
C SER A 14 -5.85 23.29 31.54
N ALA A 15 -4.86 24.17 31.39
CA ALA A 15 -5.07 25.61 31.35
C ALA A 15 -5.40 26.07 29.92
N VAL A 16 -6.40 26.96 29.85
CA VAL A 16 -7.03 27.53 28.65
C VAL A 16 -6.69 29.03 28.58
N GLU A 17 -6.27 29.50 27.39
CA GLU A 17 -6.41 30.84 26.75
C GLU A 17 -5.70 32.11 27.33
N PRO A 18 -5.65 33.29 26.63
CA PRO A 18 -6.26 33.69 25.32
C PRO A 18 -5.40 34.51 24.30
N ASP A 19 -5.98 34.65 23.11
CA ASP A 19 -5.96 35.72 22.07
C ASP A 19 -4.95 36.88 22.10
N LYS A 20 -4.43 37.22 20.90
CA LYS A 20 -4.26 38.63 20.42
C LYS A 20 -4.35 38.78 18.89
N GLN A 21 -5.52 39.27 18.46
CA GLN A 21 -5.81 40.38 17.51
C GLN A 21 -4.86 40.74 16.36
N GLU A 22 -5.44 40.74 15.15
CA GLU A 22 -5.08 41.55 13.98
C GLU A 22 -5.30 43.07 14.22
N PRO A 23 -4.75 43.92 13.33
CA PRO A 23 -5.45 45.14 12.93
C PRO A 23 -5.65 45.24 11.41
N SER A 24 -6.83 45.76 11.07
CA SER A 24 -7.35 46.07 9.74
C SER A 24 -7.06 47.50 9.27
N MET A 25 -6.95 47.65 7.94
CA MET A 25 -7.36 48.75 7.06
C MET A 25 -6.84 50.20 7.22
N SER A 26 -6.45 50.76 6.06
CA SER A 26 -6.88 52.10 5.65
C SER A 26 -7.02 52.20 4.13
N ASP A 27 -8.21 52.64 3.71
CA ASP A 27 -8.62 53.06 2.37
C ASP A 27 -7.79 54.20 1.78
N ALA A 28 -7.74 54.27 0.44
CA ALA A 28 -7.92 55.52 -0.29
C ALA A 28 -8.33 55.24 -1.75
N SER A 29 -9.47 55.82 -2.12
CA SER A 29 -10.20 55.71 -3.38
C SER A 29 -9.74 56.72 -4.45
N SER A 30 -10.17 56.41 -5.68
CA SER A 30 -10.68 57.32 -6.72
C SER A 30 -9.76 58.33 -7.42
N GLY A 31 -9.77 58.27 -8.75
CA GLY A 31 -9.35 59.35 -9.64
C GLY A 31 -9.38 58.92 -11.11
N ASN A 32 -10.56 58.92 -11.71
CA ASN A 32 -10.79 58.79 -13.14
C ASN A 32 -11.20 60.17 -13.66
N ASP A 33 -10.46 60.74 -14.61
CA ASP A 33 -10.75 61.89 -15.50
C ASP A 33 -9.45 62.14 -16.28
N GLY A 34 -9.33 62.41 -17.58
CA GLY A 34 -10.22 62.78 -18.67
C GLY A 34 -9.28 63.39 -19.73
N LEU A 35 -9.34 62.93 -20.98
CA LEU A 35 -8.57 63.51 -22.11
C LEU A 35 -9.04 64.94 -22.41
N PRO A 36 -8.15 65.78 -22.97
CA PRO A 36 -8.52 66.40 -24.25
C PRO A 36 -7.39 66.48 -25.29
N ASP A 37 -7.80 66.42 -26.55
CA ASP A 37 -7.04 66.78 -27.75
C ASP A 37 -6.68 68.27 -27.79
N ALA A 38 -5.51 68.63 -28.30
CA ALA A 38 -5.37 69.37 -29.58
C ALA A 38 -3.96 69.98 -29.80
N LEU A 39 -3.63 70.10 -31.10
CA LEU A 39 -2.76 71.05 -31.79
C LEU A 39 -1.32 70.64 -32.18
N VAL A 40 -1.18 70.67 -33.51
CA VAL A 40 -0.03 70.54 -34.39
C VAL A 40 0.77 71.85 -34.38
N GLU A 41 2.09 71.82 -34.26
CA GLU A 41 2.97 72.74 -34.99
C GLU A 41 4.40 72.19 -35.17
N GLN A 42 5.00 72.59 -36.28
CA GLN A 42 6.15 72.03 -36.98
C GLN A 42 7.49 72.54 -36.43
N ALA A 43 8.54 71.74 -36.59
CA ALA A 43 9.89 72.25 -36.84
C ALA A 43 10.63 71.30 -37.79
N GLN A 44 10.85 71.74 -39.03
CA GLN A 44 11.79 71.17 -39.98
C GLN A 44 13.14 71.86 -39.79
N GLU A 45 14.24 71.11 -39.79
CA GLU A 45 15.50 71.60 -40.34
C GLU A 45 16.33 70.46 -40.94
N SER A 46 16.94 70.79 -42.07
CA SER A 46 17.57 69.97 -43.10
C SER A 46 18.95 69.43 -42.73
N VAL A 47 19.31 68.26 -43.26
CA VAL A 47 20.71 67.77 -43.31
C VAL A 47 21.05 67.25 -44.72
N PRO A 48 22.25 67.53 -45.28
CA PRO A 48 22.58 67.29 -46.68
C PRO A 48 23.06 65.87 -46.99
N ASP A 49 22.94 65.54 -48.27
CA ASP A 49 23.31 64.28 -48.94
C ASP A 49 24.85 64.12 -49.02
N MET A 50 25.40 63.04 -48.46
CA MET A 50 26.82 62.66 -48.56
C MET A 50 26.99 61.14 -48.65
N MET A 51 27.15 60.68 -49.88
CA MET A 51 27.91 59.51 -50.38
C MET A 51 27.87 58.20 -49.57
N GLU A 52 27.18 57.22 -50.18
CA GLU A 52 27.08 55.82 -49.77
C GLU A 52 28.39 55.06 -50.06
N GLU A 53 29.20 54.85 -49.03
CA GLU A 53 30.38 53.97 -49.08
C GLU A 53 29.93 52.52 -48.80
N ARG A 54 30.02 51.64 -49.80
CA ARG A 54 29.62 50.23 -49.70
C ARG A 54 30.51 49.47 -48.70
N LEU A 55 29.91 49.01 -47.61
CA LEU A 55 30.47 47.97 -46.73
C LEU A 55 30.37 46.58 -47.40
N PRO A 56 31.35 45.67 -47.19
CA PRO A 56 31.35 44.37 -47.82
C PRO A 56 30.30 43.41 -47.20
N ASP A 57 29.76 42.54 -48.06
CA ASP A 57 28.76 41.52 -47.77
C ASP A 57 29.32 40.49 -46.75
N MET A 58 28.81 40.53 -45.52
CA MET A 58 29.11 39.55 -44.48
C MET A 58 28.07 38.43 -44.57
N THR A 59 28.40 37.36 -45.28
CA THR A 59 27.59 36.15 -45.32
C THR A 59 27.40 35.59 -43.90
N GLU A 60 26.15 35.51 -43.42
CA GLU A 60 25.80 34.87 -42.16
C GLU A 60 26.20 33.39 -42.18
N SER A 61 27.23 33.06 -41.40
CA SER A 61 27.53 31.69 -41.00
C SER A 61 26.47 31.25 -39.99
N THR A 62 25.46 30.51 -40.43
CA THR A 62 24.54 29.81 -39.54
C THR A 62 25.32 28.78 -38.72
N VAL A 63 25.53 29.07 -37.44
CA VAL A 63 26.02 28.09 -36.46
C VAL A 63 24.87 27.14 -36.17
N GLU A 64 24.96 25.92 -36.67
CA GLU A 64 24.02 24.85 -36.35
C GLU A 64 24.22 24.45 -34.88
N ILE A 65 23.34 24.92 -34.00
CA ILE A 65 23.35 24.56 -32.59
C ILE A 65 22.93 23.09 -32.51
N ALA A 66 23.85 22.23 -32.07
CA ALA A 66 23.54 20.83 -31.82
C ALA A 66 22.33 20.72 -30.88
N PRO A 67 21.33 19.88 -31.18
CA PRO A 67 20.17 19.71 -30.32
C PRO A 67 20.63 19.31 -28.91
N GLU A 68 20.03 19.92 -27.88
CA GLU A 68 20.28 19.52 -26.50
C GLU A 68 20.15 17.99 -26.37
N PRO A 69 21.09 17.33 -25.67
CA PRO A 69 21.00 15.90 -25.44
C PRO A 69 19.67 15.61 -24.77
N GLN A 70 18.80 14.90 -25.49
CA GLN A 70 17.50 14.50 -24.97
C GLN A 70 17.75 13.74 -23.67
N PRO A 71 17.04 14.05 -22.56
CA PRO A 71 17.18 13.29 -21.33
C PRO A 71 16.96 11.82 -21.67
N GLU A 72 17.93 10.97 -21.32
CA GLU A 72 17.84 9.54 -21.62
C GLU A 72 16.46 9.03 -21.18
N PRO A 73 15.76 8.25 -22.03
CA PRO A 73 14.48 7.69 -21.63
C PRO A 73 14.70 6.95 -20.33
N ALA A 74 13.92 7.32 -19.30
CA ALA A 74 14.05 6.74 -17.98
C ALA A 74 14.15 5.22 -18.10
N PRO A 75 15.13 4.56 -17.46
CA PRO A 75 15.34 3.13 -17.62
C PRO A 75 14.00 2.43 -17.37
N PRO A 76 13.65 1.42 -18.19
CA PRO A 76 12.35 0.76 -18.09
C PRO A 76 12.13 0.36 -16.64
N LEU A 77 10.92 0.63 -16.11
CA LEU A 77 10.55 0.32 -14.74
C LEU A 77 10.79 -1.16 -14.49
N ARG A 78 11.96 -1.48 -13.96
CA ARG A 78 12.30 -2.84 -13.55
C ARG A 78 11.33 -3.21 -12.45
N SER A 79 10.64 -4.33 -12.65
CA SER A 79 9.74 -4.88 -11.66
C SER A 79 10.47 -5.06 -10.34
N VAL A 80 9.92 -4.47 -9.28
CA VAL A 80 10.51 -4.51 -7.94
C VAL A 80 9.59 -5.26 -7.00
N TRP A 81 10.21 -6.03 -6.13
CA TRP A 81 9.56 -6.74 -5.04
C TRP A 81 10.06 -6.15 -3.74
N VAL A 82 9.17 -6.00 -2.78
CA VAL A 82 9.50 -5.53 -1.44
C VAL A 82 9.15 -6.60 -0.41
N GLY A 83 9.95 -6.67 0.63
CA GLY A 83 9.74 -7.51 1.79
C GLY A 83 9.77 -6.65 3.04
N VAL A 84 8.79 -6.86 3.92
CA VAL A 84 8.72 -6.17 5.22
C VAL A 84 8.53 -7.18 6.34
N GLY A 85 8.93 -6.85 7.57
CA GLY A 85 8.82 -7.80 8.67
C GLY A 85 9.23 -7.29 10.04
N ASN A 86 9.62 -8.22 10.91
CA ASN A 86 10.11 -7.96 12.27
C ASN A 86 11.26 -6.95 12.26
N PHE A 87 11.42 -6.22 13.37
CA PHE A 87 12.50 -5.23 13.55
C PHE A 87 12.47 -4.10 12.50
N GLY A 88 11.29 -3.74 12.00
CA GLY A 88 11.17 -2.73 10.94
C GLY A 88 11.90 -3.10 9.65
N LEU A 89 12.08 -4.42 9.40
CA LEU A 89 12.74 -4.94 8.22
C LEU A 89 12.07 -4.35 6.98
N ARG A 90 12.88 -3.77 6.11
CA ARG A 90 12.51 -3.34 4.77
C ARG A 90 13.60 -3.83 3.83
N ALA A 91 13.22 -4.58 2.82
CA ALA A 91 14.12 -5.09 1.80
C ALA A 91 13.47 -5.00 0.42
N ARG A 92 14.30 -4.97 -0.62
CA ARG A 92 13.81 -5.01 -2.01
C ARG A 92 14.67 -5.89 -2.90
N THR A 93 14.08 -6.38 -3.99
CA THR A 93 14.78 -7.14 -5.02
C THR A 93 14.13 -6.91 -6.38
N PHE A 94 14.88 -7.18 -7.45
CA PHE A 94 14.42 -7.07 -8.83
C PHE A 94 14.39 -8.43 -9.54
N ASP A 95 14.98 -9.46 -8.92
CA ASP A 95 15.12 -10.81 -9.46
C ASP A 95 14.56 -11.90 -8.52
N GLY A 96 14.13 -11.52 -7.32
CA GLY A 96 13.67 -12.46 -6.29
C GLY A 96 14.80 -13.17 -5.55
N VAL A 97 16.05 -13.00 -6.00
CA VAL A 97 17.23 -13.75 -5.55
C VAL A 97 18.12 -12.87 -4.67
N LYS A 98 18.54 -11.72 -5.19
CA LYS A 98 19.39 -10.79 -4.45
C LYS A 98 18.51 -9.76 -3.76
N TRP A 99 18.43 -9.87 -2.44
CA TRP A 99 17.67 -8.96 -1.59
C TRP A 99 18.60 -7.90 -1.01
N LEU A 100 18.31 -6.64 -1.30
CA LEU A 100 18.95 -5.51 -0.64
C LEU A 100 18.14 -5.15 0.60
N LYS A 101 18.73 -5.35 1.79
CA LYS A 101 18.18 -4.83 3.04
C LYS A 101 18.38 -3.32 3.08
N ILE A 102 17.29 -2.59 3.27
CA ILE A 102 17.24 -1.12 3.29
C ILE A 102 17.19 -0.61 4.72
N GLY A 103 16.51 -1.32 5.62
CA GLY A 103 16.41 -0.92 7.01
C GLY A 103 15.95 -2.03 7.94
N GLY A 104 16.00 -1.72 9.24
CA GLY A 104 15.58 -2.57 10.33
C GLY A 104 16.75 -3.00 11.24
N ASN A 105 16.56 -2.87 12.55
CA ASN A 105 17.59 -3.08 13.56
C ASN A 105 17.57 -4.56 13.97
N GLY A 106 18.37 -5.38 13.29
CA GLY A 106 18.30 -6.83 13.46
C GLY A 106 18.57 -7.32 14.89
N SER A 107 17.87 -8.41 15.23
CA SER A 107 17.92 -9.26 16.45
C SER A 107 17.02 -8.85 17.62
N GLY A 108 16.38 -9.85 18.26
CA GLY A 108 15.47 -9.69 19.40
C GLY A 108 14.26 -10.64 19.35
N ASN A 109 13.22 -10.36 20.15
CA ASN A 109 11.99 -11.15 20.18
C ASN A 109 11.10 -10.89 18.95
N GLN A 110 10.25 -11.86 18.61
CA GLN A 110 9.20 -11.66 17.61
C GLN A 110 8.15 -10.70 18.20
N HIS A 111 7.61 -9.77 17.41
CA HIS A 111 6.70 -8.67 17.83
C HIS A 111 7.35 -7.42 18.43
N THR A 112 8.37 -6.91 17.76
CA THR A 112 8.92 -5.58 18.07
C THR A 112 7.92 -4.45 17.85
N ALA A 113 8.15 -3.30 18.50
CA ALA A 113 7.31 -2.12 18.35
C ALA A 113 7.25 -1.62 16.90
N ASP A 114 8.29 -1.87 16.11
CA ASP A 114 8.46 -1.47 14.71
C ASP A 114 8.15 -2.59 13.70
N LEU A 115 7.57 -3.73 14.13
CA LEU A 115 7.19 -4.83 13.23
C LEU A 115 6.28 -4.33 12.10
N LEU A 116 6.64 -4.58 10.84
CA LEU A 116 5.75 -4.40 9.69
C LEU A 116 5.08 -5.73 9.34
N ARG A 117 3.74 -5.78 9.41
CA ARG A 117 2.93 -7.01 9.31
C ARG A 117 2.37 -7.25 7.91
N GLY A 118 2.03 -6.18 7.21
CA GLY A 118 1.44 -6.24 5.88
C GLY A 118 2.01 -5.15 4.99
N VAL A 119 2.07 -5.44 3.70
CA VAL A 119 2.44 -4.49 2.65
C VAL A 119 1.56 -4.75 1.44
N ASP A 120 1.13 -3.68 0.77
CA ASP A 120 0.43 -3.77 -0.50
C ASP A 120 0.94 -2.68 -1.46
N TYR A 121 0.64 -2.81 -2.74
CA TYR A 121 1.09 -1.92 -3.81
C TYR A 121 -0.10 -1.36 -4.60
N GLY A 122 -0.10 -0.05 -4.81
CA GLY A 122 -1.16 0.63 -5.55
C GLY A 122 -0.84 2.09 -5.83
N ASP A 123 -1.36 2.63 -6.93
CA ASP A 123 -1.16 4.03 -7.33
C ASP A 123 0.33 4.48 -7.37
N GLY A 124 1.23 3.54 -7.73
CA GLY A 124 2.68 3.76 -7.79
C GLY A 124 3.40 3.73 -6.44
N VAL A 125 2.73 3.32 -5.36
CA VAL A 125 3.24 3.39 -3.98
C VAL A 125 3.16 2.03 -3.33
N PHE A 126 4.22 1.63 -2.60
CA PHE A 126 4.07 0.58 -1.60
C PHE A 126 3.75 1.21 -0.25
N VAL A 127 2.74 0.67 0.43
CA VAL A 127 2.40 1.03 1.81
C VAL A 127 2.56 -0.20 2.66
N ALA A 128 3.34 -0.09 3.73
CA ALA A 128 3.52 -1.11 4.74
C ALA A 128 2.93 -0.65 6.07
N VAL A 129 2.27 -1.57 6.77
CA VAL A 129 1.63 -1.30 8.05
C VAL A 129 2.02 -2.35 9.08
N GLY A 130 2.01 -1.97 10.36
CA GLY A 130 2.21 -2.92 11.43
C GLY A 130 2.22 -2.28 12.81
N GLY A 131 3.09 -2.78 13.66
CA GLY A 131 3.31 -2.35 15.03
C GLY A 131 3.05 -3.46 16.05
N ASN A 132 3.28 -3.11 17.31
CA ASN A 132 2.82 -3.86 18.48
C ASN A 132 2.03 -2.95 19.42
N THR A 133 2.74 -2.09 20.17
CA THR A 133 2.14 -1.07 21.05
C THR A 133 1.97 0.27 20.32
N ASN A 134 2.86 0.58 19.38
CA ASN A 134 2.76 1.72 18.47
C ASN A 134 2.59 1.21 17.04
N SER A 135 1.47 1.56 16.42
CA SER A 135 1.24 1.27 15.00
C SER A 135 2.15 2.13 14.14
N GLY A 136 2.69 1.55 13.06
CA GLY A 136 3.48 2.27 12.07
C GLY A 136 2.87 2.13 10.69
N ILE A 137 2.85 3.23 9.94
CA ILE A 137 2.55 3.25 8.50
C ILE A 137 3.77 3.82 7.78
N MET A 138 4.37 3.00 6.93
CA MET A 138 5.52 3.36 6.12
C MET A 138 5.11 3.37 4.66
N ARG A 139 5.64 4.31 3.86
CA ARG A 139 5.38 4.37 2.41
C ARG A 139 6.64 4.60 1.60
N THR A 140 6.61 4.20 0.34
CA THR A 140 7.68 4.41 -0.65
C THR A 140 7.12 4.58 -2.05
N GLU A 141 7.67 5.54 -2.79
CA GLU A 141 7.31 5.85 -4.20
C GLU A 141 8.45 5.48 -5.17
N ASP A 142 9.59 5.01 -4.65
CA ASP A 142 10.82 4.72 -5.42
C ASP A 142 11.16 3.22 -5.46
N GLY A 143 10.13 2.38 -5.35
CA GLY A 143 10.29 0.92 -5.35
C GLY A 143 11.00 0.40 -4.10
N GLY A 144 10.77 1.04 -2.95
CA GLY A 144 11.35 0.63 -1.67
C GLY A 144 12.81 0.98 -1.50
N ALA A 145 13.38 1.90 -2.29
CA ALA A 145 14.73 2.42 -2.05
C ALA A 145 14.77 3.25 -0.76
N THR A 146 13.79 4.12 -0.60
CA THR A 146 13.59 4.96 0.57
C THR A 146 12.19 4.79 1.10
N TRP A 147 12.05 4.85 2.42
CA TRP A 147 10.77 4.69 3.11
C TRP A 147 10.54 5.86 4.05
N THR A 148 9.35 6.45 3.96
CA THR A 148 8.91 7.54 4.83
C THR A 148 7.93 6.99 5.86
N ASP A 149 8.18 7.27 7.15
CA ASP A 149 7.19 7.08 8.21
C ASP A 149 6.17 8.23 8.14
N VAL A 150 4.88 7.89 8.11
CA VAL A 150 3.80 8.86 8.00
C VAL A 150 3.48 9.51 9.37
N GLY A 151 4.12 9.07 10.45
CA GLY A 151 3.96 9.66 11.79
C GLY A 151 2.61 9.35 12.43
N PHE A 152 1.82 8.44 11.85
CA PHE A 152 0.50 8.09 12.30
C PHE A 152 0.54 7.08 13.45
N LYS A 153 0.21 7.51 14.67
CA LYS A 153 0.22 6.68 15.89
C LYS A 153 -1.21 6.52 16.42
N THR A 154 -1.77 5.31 16.35
CA THR A 154 -3.14 5.03 16.85
C THR A 154 -3.21 4.16 18.09
N GLY A 155 -2.05 3.79 18.66
CA GLY A 155 -1.97 2.75 19.69
C GLY A 155 -2.34 1.36 19.14
N GLY A 156 -1.68 0.32 19.64
CA GLY A 156 -1.87 -1.05 19.14
C GLY A 156 -1.18 -1.31 17.80
N TRP A 157 -1.62 -2.33 17.06
CA TRP A 157 -1.05 -2.74 15.77
C TRP A 157 -2.05 -2.66 14.63
N LEU A 158 -1.54 -2.41 13.42
CA LEU A 158 -2.29 -2.56 12.18
C LEU A 158 -2.11 -3.97 11.62
N GLY A 159 -3.22 -4.64 11.32
CA GLY A 159 -3.20 -6.02 10.86
C GLY A 159 -2.90 -6.17 9.39
N GLY A 160 -3.50 -5.35 8.55
CA GLY A 160 -3.27 -5.37 7.12
C GLY A 160 -3.62 -4.04 6.47
N VAL A 161 -3.18 -3.93 5.23
CA VAL A 161 -3.40 -2.78 4.35
C VAL A 161 -3.82 -3.30 2.99
N THR A 162 -4.68 -2.56 2.29
CA THR A 162 -5.01 -2.87 0.91
C THR A 162 -5.27 -1.60 0.10
N TYR A 163 -4.89 -1.61 -1.17
CA TYR A 163 -5.26 -0.58 -2.13
C TYR A 163 -6.55 -0.95 -2.86
N PHE A 164 -7.56 -0.09 -2.77
CA PHE A 164 -8.82 -0.22 -3.48
C PHE A 164 -8.81 0.66 -4.74
N ALA A 165 -8.57 0.02 -5.88
CA ALA A 165 -8.36 0.69 -7.16
C ALA A 165 -9.59 1.51 -7.63
N ASP A 166 -10.81 1.02 -7.38
CA ASP A 166 -12.06 1.65 -7.87
C ASP A 166 -12.22 3.10 -7.39
N THR A 167 -11.65 3.44 -6.22
CA THR A 167 -11.69 4.81 -5.67
C THR A 167 -10.30 5.37 -5.38
N LYS A 168 -9.24 4.70 -5.85
CA LYS A 168 -7.84 5.05 -5.53
C LYS A 168 -7.61 5.29 -4.03
N THR A 169 -8.23 4.47 -3.20
CA THR A 169 -8.23 4.64 -1.75
C THR A 169 -7.44 3.52 -1.10
N TRP A 170 -6.54 3.89 -0.19
CA TRP A 170 -5.88 2.95 0.69
C TRP A 170 -6.72 2.70 1.94
N PHE A 171 -6.81 1.46 2.37
CA PHE A 171 -7.44 1.07 3.62
C PHE A 171 -6.46 0.29 4.50
N ALA A 172 -6.50 0.54 5.80
CA ALA A 172 -5.76 -0.24 6.79
C ALA A 172 -6.68 -0.59 7.97
N ALA A 173 -6.49 -1.76 8.57
CA ALA A 173 -7.32 -2.21 9.68
C ALA A 173 -6.52 -2.30 10.96
N LYS A 174 -7.07 -1.76 12.06
CA LYS A 174 -6.53 -1.99 13.40
C LYS A 174 -6.82 -3.40 13.83
N GLY A 175 -5.78 -4.07 14.32
CA GLY A 175 -5.81 -5.48 14.64
C GLY A 175 -6.78 -5.85 15.75
N TYR A 176 -6.86 -5.08 16.84
CA TYR A 176 -7.68 -5.44 18.01
C TYR A 176 -9.12 -4.91 17.99
N SER A 177 -9.40 -3.83 17.25
CA SER A 177 -10.67 -3.10 17.34
C SER A 177 -11.55 -3.18 16.08
N ALA A 178 -11.05 -3.80 15.00
CA ALA A 178 -11.68 -3.76 13.68
C ALA A 178 -12.02 -2.33 13.20
N GLU A 179 -11.32 -1.33 13.72
CA GLU A 179 -11.37 0.03 13.20
C GLU A 179 -10.64 0.10 11.87
N VAL A 180 -11.18 0.91 10.96
CA VAL A 180 -10.65 1.06 9.62
C VAL A 180 -10.11 2.47 9.47
N LEU A 181 -8.92 2.56 8.88
CA LEU A 181 -8.28 3.79 8.46
C LEU A 181 -8.36 3.88 6.94
N ARG A 182 -8.48 5.10 6.42
CA ARG A 182 -8.43 5.35 4.99
C ARG A 182 -7.48 6.49 4.63
N SER A 183 -6.91 6.39 3.44
CA SER A 183 -6.12 7.45 2.81
C SER A 183 -6.51 7.58 1.34
N VAL A 184 -6.66 8.83 0.88
CA VAL A 184 -7.01 9.18 -0.51
C VAL A 184 -5.89 9.94 -1.21
N ASP A 185 -4.73 10.08 -0.56
CA ASP A 185 -3.59 10.88 -0.99
C ASP A 185 -2.31 10.02 -1.08
N LYS A 186 -2.45 8.79 -1.60
CA LYS A 186 -1.36 7.81 -1.75
C LYS A 186 -0.69 7.40 -0.44
N GLY A 187 -1.46 7.32 0.64
CA GLY A 187 -0.97 6.91 1.96
C GLY A 187 -0.22 8.00 2.72
N LYS A 188 -0.30 9.27 2.30
CA LYS A 188 0.40 10.39 2.95
C LYS A 188 -0.31 10.85 4.23
N THR A 189 -1.64 10.85 4.25
CA THR A 189 -2.43 11.15 5.44
C THR A 189 -3.53 10.10 5.61
N TRP A 190 -3.87 9.81 6.86
CA TRP A 190 -4.83 8.75 7.22
C TRP A 190 -5.88 9.29 8.17
N THR A 191 -7.13 8.93 7.90
CA THR A 191 -8.28 9.29 8.73
C THR A 191 -9.03 8.03 9.14
N ALA A 192 -9.60 8.03 10.34
CA ALA A 192 -10.47 6.95 10.76
C ALA A 192 -11.78 7.00 9.97
N VAL A 193 -12.26 5.84 9.54
CA VAL A 193 -13.60 5.67 8.99
C VAL A 193 -14.60 5.71 10.14
N ASP A 194 -15.69 6.49 9.98
CA ASP A 194 -16.79 6.45 10.94
C ASP A 194 -17.52 5.10 10.86
N MET A 195 -17.37 4.30 11.92
CA MET A 195 -17.94 2.96 12.01
C MET A 195 -19.33 2.94 12.66
N SER A 196 -19.91 4.09 13.02
CA SER A 196 -21.19 4.19 13.75
C SER A 196 -22.37 3.52 13.02
N LYS A 197 -22.37 3.56 11.69
CA LYS A 197 -23.41 2.95 10.83
C LYS A 197 -23.09 1.51 10.42
N SER A 198 -21.92 1.00 10.80
CA SER A 198 -21.49 -0.34 10.44
C SER A 198 -22.08 -1.40 11.38
N LYS A 199 -22.47 -2.55 10.82
CA LYS A 199 -23.05 -3.68 11.57
C LYS A 199 -21.97 -4.73 11.79
N ILE A 200 -21.05 -4.45 12.73
CA ILE A 200 -19.90 -5.32 13.05
C ILE A 200 -19.87 -5.70 14.53
N ARG A 201 -19.49 -6.94 14.84
CA ARG A 201 -19.17 -7.37 16.21
C ARG A 201 -17.66 -7.33 16.40
N ARG A 202 -17.16 -6.46 17.28
CA ARG A 202 -15.72 -6.30 17.52
C ARG A 202 -15.21 -7.37 18.49
N SER A 203 -15.01 -8.59 18.02
CA SER A 203 -14.72 -9.71 18.92
C SER A 203 -13.42 -10.46 18.65
N SER A 204 -12.64 -10.08 17.63
CA SER A 204 -11.48 -10.88 17.20
C SER A 204 -10.46 -10.10 16.39
N GLY A 205 -9.23 -10.61 16.38
CA GLY A 205 -8.09 -9.96 15.76
C GLY A 205 -8.17 -9.90 14.23
N ILE A 206 -8.06 -8.72 13.64
CA ILE A 206 -7.93 -8.54 12.19
C ILE A 206 -6.48 -8.75 11.78
N ARG A 207 -6.23 -9.68 10.86
CA ARG A 207 -4.88 -10.07 10.45
C ARG A 207 -4.50 -9.59 9.06
N ASN A 208 -5.47 -9.29 8.20
CA ASN A 208 -5.22 -8.87 6.83
C ASN A 208 -6.42 -8.10 6.25
N MET A 209 -6.16 -7.44 5.12
CA MET A 209 -7.18 -6.83 4.26
C MET A 209 -7.00 -7.27 2.82
N THR A 210 -8.06 -7.19 2.03
CA THR A 210 -8.02 -7.38 0.58
C THR A 210 -9.13 -6.57 -0.07
N ALA A 211 -9.00 -6.29 -1.36
CA ALA A 211 -10.01 -5.61 -2.14
C ALA A 211 -10.17 -6.28 -3.52
N GLY A 212 -11.38 -6.21 -4.06
CA GLY A 212 -11.69 -6.74 -5.38
C GLY A 212 -13.19 -6.79 -5.64
N GLN A 213 -13.58 -6.74 -6.92
CA GLN A 213 -14.98 -6.80 -7.34
C GLN A 213 -15.88 -5.77 -6.64
N GLY A 214 -15.42 -4.52 -6.52
CA GLY A 214 -16.16 -3.45 -5.83
C GLY A 214 -16.29 -3.60 -4.32
N LYS A 215 -15.52 -4.50 -3.70
CA LYS A 215 -15.57 -4.78 -2.26
C LYS A 215 -14.22 -4.59 -1.61
N VAL A 216 -14.25 -4.18 -0.34
CA VAL A 216 -13.10 -4.17 0.55
C VAL A 216 -13.43 -5.08 1.72
N MET A 217 -12.48 -5.91 2.11
CA MET A 217 -12.64 -6.92 3.16
C MET A 217 -11.49 -6.82 4.14
N MET A 218 -11.81 -7.05 5.41
CA MET A 218 -10.84 -7.31 6.46
C MET A 218 -11.15 -8.65 7.11
N PHE A 219 -10.12 -9.41 7.43
CA PHE A 219 -10.28 -10.77 7.93
C PHE A 219 -9.16 -11.16 8.89
N GLY A 220 -9.43 -12.18 9.71
CA GLY A 220 -8.45 -12.63 10.70
C GLY A 220 -8.96 -13.75 11.59
N ASP A 221 -8.68 -13.62 12.88
CA ASP A 221 -8.86 -14.67 13.90
C ASP A 221 -10.33 -15.09 14.05
N ASN A 222 -10.58 -16.32 14.51
CA ASN A 222 -11.92 -16.87 14.77
C ASN A 222 -12.93 -16.71 13.62
N GLY A 223 -12.48 -16.90 12.37
CA GLY A 223 -13.32 -16.79 11.20
C GLY A 223 -13.77 -15.37 10.88
N SER A 224 -13.17 -14.35 11.52
CA SER A 224 -13.56 -12.95 11.34
C SER A 224 -13.46 -12.55 9.88
N LEU A 225 -14.58 -12.05 9.35
CA LEU A 225 -14.68 -11.50 8.01
C LEU A 225 -15.67 -10.34 8.07
N TYR A 226 -15.21 -9.15 7.68
CA TYR A 226 -16.04 -7.96 7.56
C TYR A 226 -15.93 -7.43 6.14
N VAL A 227 -17.07 -7.07 5.56
CA VAL A 227 -17.17 -6.72 4.15
C VAL A 227 -17.81 -5.36 4.00
N SER A 228 -17.16 -4.47 3.27
CA SER A 228 -17.77 -3.27 2.70
C SER A 228 -18.08 -3.52 1.22
N SER A 229 -19.29 -3.11 0.81
CA SER A 229 -19.74 -3.12 -0.60
C SER A 229 -20.06 -1.73 -1.12
N ASP A 230 -19.75 -0.69 -0.34
CA ASP A 230 -20.06 0.72 -0.60
C ASP A 230 -18.79 1.57 -0.50
N LYS A 231 -17.68 1.05 -1.07
CA LYS A 231 -16.40 1.75 -1.17
C LYS A 231 -15.77 2.09 0.19
N GLY A 232 -15.94 1.21 1.17
CA GLY A 232 -15.35 1.35 2.51
C GLY A 232 -16.12 2.28 3.45
N VAL A 233 -17.34 2.70 3.11
CA VAL A 233 -18.15 3.61 3.95
C VAL A 233 -18.82 2.85 5.09
N THR A 234 -19.49 1.73 4.81
CA THR A 234 -20.08 0.87 5.83
C THR A 234 -19.60 -0.57 5.72
N TRP A 235 -19.60 -1.25 6.86
CA TRP A 235 -19.08 -2.60 7.00
C TRP A 235 -20.13 -3.51 7.60
N VAL A 236 -20.18 -4.75 7.11
CA VAL A 236 -21.09 -5.77 7.61
C VAL A 236 -20.32 -7.00 8.03
N ASP A 237 -20.67 -7.51 9.21
CA ASP A 237 -20.17 -8.78 9.74
C ASP A 237 -20.60 -9.97 8.85
N ARG A 238 -19.62 -10.78 8.48
CA ARG A 238 -19.74 -12.02 7.73
C ARG A 238 -18.91 -13.14 8.36
N GLN A 239 -18.70 -13.08 9.68
CA GLN A 239 -17.91 -14.07 10.40
C GLN A 239 -18.30 -15.51 10.04
N LEU A 240 -17.29 -16.32 9.74
CA LEU A 240 -17.44 -17.75 9.52
C LEU A 240 -17.40 -18.45 10.89
N VAL A 241 -18.56 -18.57 11.53
CA VAL A 241 -18.70 -19.10 12.89
C VAL A 241 -18.10 -20.51 12.99
N GLY A 242 -17.33 -20.74 14.07
CA GLY A 242 -16.66 -22.02 14.33
C GLY A 242 -15.44 -22.30 13.46
N LYS A 243 -14.97 -21.32 12.67
CA LYS A 243 -13.70 -21.41 11.92
C LYS A 243 -12.57 -20.71 12.66
N GLY A 244 -11.34 -21.17 12.44
CA GLY A 244 -10.14 -20.54 13.00
C GLY A 244 -9.76 -19.25 12.26
N GLY A 245 -8.53 -18.77 12.46
CA GLY A 245 -8.04 -17.59 11.74
C GLY A 245 -8.01 -17.78 10.22
N LEU A 246 -8.68 -16.89 9.48
CA LEU A 246 -8.70 -16.91 8.02
C LEU A 246 -7.32 -16.56 7.46
N LYS A 247 -6.86 -17.34 6.49
CA LYS A 247 -5.51 -17.19 5.89
C LYS A 247 -5.50 -16.29 4.66
N PHE A 248 -6.58 -16.31 3.90
CA PHE A 248 -6.78 -15.46 2.74
C PHE A 248 -8.28 -15.28 2.49
N VAL A 249 -8.61 -14.24 1.74
CA VAL A 249 -9.88 -14.11 1.02
C VAL A 249 -9.49 -13.68 -0.38
N THR A 250 -9.88 -14.42 -1.40
CA THR A 250 -9.47 -14.14 -2.79
C THR A 250 -10.62 -14.41 -3.75
N TYR A 251 -10.69 -13.63 -4.83
CA TYR A 251 -11.70 -13.82 -5.87
C TYR A 251 -11.09 -14.54 -7.06
N PHE A 252 -11.78 -15.57 -7.55
CA PHE A 252 -11.37 -16.30 -8.72
C PHE A 252 -12.60 -16.82 -9.48
N LYS A 253 -12.66 -16.53 -10.79
CA LYS A 253 -13.65 -17.08 -11.74
C LYS A 253 -15.10 -17.08 -11.22
N GLY A 254 -15.57 -15.95 -10.70
CA GLY A 254 -16.97 -15.80 -10.27
C GLY A 254 -17.24 -16.13 -8.80
N SER A 255 -16.22 -16.57 -8.04
CA SER A 255 -16.40 -16.94 -6.64
C SER A 255 -15.27 -16.43 -5.75
N TRP A 256 -15.62 -16.19 -4.49
CA TRP A 256 -14.70 -15.93 -3.40
C TRP A 256 -14.28 -17.22 -2.74
N TYR A 257 -12.99 -17.32 -2.43
CA TYR A 257 -12.38 -18.44 -1.72
C TYR A 257 -11.78 -17.94 -0.42
N THR A 258 -11.94 -18.71 0.66
CA THR A 258 -11.26 -18.48 1.94
C THR A 258 -10.90 -19.82 2.59
N ALA A 259 -9.96 -19.80 3.51
CA ALA A 259 -9.56 -21.00 4.23
C ALA A 259 -9.05 -20.69 5.64
N SER A 260 -9.18 -21.66 6.52
CA SER A 260 -8.62 -21.65 7.87
C SER A 260 -8.36 -23.07 8.35
N GLY A 261 -7.13 -23.37 8.77
CA GLY A 261 -6.76 -24.73 9.19
C GLY A 261 -7.08 -25.73 8.08
N ASP A 262 -7.93 -26.71 8.38
CA ASP A 262 -8.39 -27.72 7.42
C ASP A 262 -9.67 -27.33 6.67
N TYR A 263 -10.27 -26.17 6.98
CA TYR A 263 -11.45 -25.66 6.29
C TYR A 263 -11.07 -24.85 5.04
N CYS A 264 -11.80 -25.07 3.95
CA CYS A 264 -11.82 -24.23 2.75
C CYS A 264 -13.25 -24.00 2.32
N GLY A 265 -13.58 -22.72 2.08
CA GLY A 265 -14.90 -22.26 1.67
C GLY A 265 -14.87 -21.59 0.30
N VAL A 266 -15.93 -21.80 -0.47
CA VAL A 266 -16.24 -21.05 -1.69
C VAL A 266 -17.62 -20.40 -1.58
N SER A 267 -17.72 -19.14 -2.00
CA SER A 267 -18.92 -18.32 -1.92
C SER A 267 -19.08 -17.42 -3.14
N LYS A 268 -20.31 -17.22 -3.62
CA LYS A 268 -20.60 -16.23 -4.68
C LYS A 268 -20.84 -14.82 -4.13
N ASP A 269 -21.25 -14.72 -2.86
CA ASP A 269 -21.83 -13.50 -2.30
C ASP A 269 -21.20 -13.06 -0.96
N LEU A 270 -20.18 -13.79 -0.49
CA LEU A 270 -19.54 -13.63 0.83
C LEU A 270 -20.50 -13.80 2.02
N LYS A 271 -21.69 -14.37 1.81
CA LYS A 271 -22.69 -14.64 2.84
C LYS A 271 -22.88 -16.13 3.02
N THR A 272 -23.07 -16.85 1.91
CA THR A 272 -23.31 -18.28 1.88
C THR A 272 -22.05 -19.00 1.44
N TRP A 273 -21.63 -20.01 2.19
CA TRP A 273 -20.38 -20.73 1.96
C TRP A 273 -20.66 -22.21 1.76
N SER A 274 -20.01 -22.78 0.75
CA SER A 274 -19.94 -24.22 0.53
C SER A 274 -18.48 -24.68 0.66
N ASN A 275 -18.25 -25.97 0.88
CA ASN A 275 -16.88 -26.49 0.96
C ASN A 275 -16.22 -26.44 -0.43
N CYS A 276 -14.91 -26.21 -0.45
CA CYS A 276 -14.13 -26.33 -1.67
C CYS A 276 -14.22 -27.76 -2.26
N PRO A 277 -14.17 -27.93 -3.59
CA PRO A 277 -14.32 -29.24 -4.26
C PRO A 277 -13.05 -30.09 -4.22
N PHE A 278 -12.17 -29.85 -3.25
CA PHE A 278 -10.91 -30.56 -3.05
C PHE A 278 -10.61 -30.67 -1.56
N THR A 279 -9.87 -31.71 -1.19
CA THR A 279 -9.49 -31.94 0.21
C THR A 279 -8.44 -30.92 0.64
N THR A 280 -8.66 -30.30 1.79
CA THR A 280 -7.74 -29.35 2.41
C THR A 280 -7.13 -29.90 3.68
N LYS A 281 -5.85 -29.58 3.90
CA LYS A 281 -5.11 -29.93 5.11
C LYS A 281 -4.15 -28.80 5.43
N SER A 282 -4.35 -28.10 6.54
CA SER A 282 -3.49 -27.02 7.03
C SER A 282 -3.15 -26.00 5.93
N VAL A 283 -4.17 -25.25 5.50
CA VAL A 283 -4.03 -24.24 4.44
C VAL A 283 -3.18 -23.06 4.93
N HIS A 284 -2.26 -22.59 4.10
CA HIS A 284 -1.31 -21.52 4.42
C HIS A 284 -1.60 -20.24 3.66
N SER A 285 -1.80 -20.34 2.34
CA SER A 285 -1.99 -19.18 1.46
C SER A 285 -2.68 -19.58 0.15
N ALA A 286 -3.14 -18.59 -0.60
CA ALA A 286 -3.59 -18.77 -1.97
C ALA A 286 -3.10 -17.61 -2.84
N VAL A 287 -2.86 -17.91 -4.12
CA VAL A 287 -2.36 -16.96 -5.12
C VAL A 287 -3.12 -17.15 -6.42
N VAL A 288 -3.57 -16.06 -7.01
CA VAL A 288 -4.03 -16.06 -8.40
C VAL A 288 -2.86 -15.67 -9.29
N ALA A 289 -2.46 -16.57 -10.18
CA ALA A 289 -1.28 -16.41 -11.03
C ALA A 289 -1.56 -16.99 -12.42
N ASN A 290 -1.22 -16.26 -13.48
CA ASN A 290 -1.41 -16.70 -14.88
C ASN A 290 -2.83 -17.23 -15.18
N GLY A 291 -3.85 -16.60 -14.59
CA GLY A 291 -5.25 -17.00 -14.79
C GLY A 291 -5.67 -18.27 -14.03
N GLU A 292 -4.84 -18.77 -13.12
CA GLU A 292 -5.11 -19.92 -12.25
C GLU A 292 -5.15 -19.52 -10.79
N LEU A 293 -5.94 -20.22 -9.98
CA LEU A 293 -5.87 -20.15 -8.53
C LEU A 293 -5.02 -21.30 -8.02
N PHE A 294 -4.01 -20.99 -7.20
CA PHE A 294 -3.18 -21.94 -6.47
C PHE A 294 -3.44 -21.82 -4.98
N VAL A 295 -3.68 -22.95 -4.31
CA VAL A 295 -3.90 -23.02 -2.85
C VAL A 295 -2.81 -23.89 -2.24
N PHE A 296 -2.02 -23.28 -1.34
CA PHE A 296 -0.90 -23.94 -0.66
C PHE A 296 -1.38 -24.51 0.67
N MET A 297 -1.16 -25.80 0.88
CA MET A 297 -1.68 -26.55 2.01
C MET A 297 -0.65 -27.56 2.50
N GLY A 298 -0.68 -27.92 3.76
CA GLY A 298 0.07 -29.08 4.25
C GLY A 298 0.77 -28.82 5.56
N GLY A 299 1.56 -29.81 5.97
CA GLY A 299 2.22 -29.84 7.27
C GLY A 299 3.73 -29.61 7.17
N PRO A 300 4.44 -29.66 8.31
CA PRO A 300 5.89 -29.45 8.38
C PRO A 300 6.71 -30.37 7.46
N TYR A 301 6.17 -31.53 7.09
CA TYR A 301 6.85 -32.55 6.27
C TYR A 301 6.48 -32.49 4.78
N GLN A 302 5.25 -32.10 4.43
CA GLN A 302 4.76 -32.16 3.06
C GLN A 302 3.78 -31.03 2.76
N THR A 303 4.02 -30.34 1.64
CA THR A 303 3.10 -29.33 1.10
C THR A 303 2.46 -29.85 -0.18
N PHE A 304 1.16 -29.70 -0.27
CA PHE A 304 0.34 -29.91 -1.44
C PHE A 304 -0.07 -28.55 -2.00
N ILE A 305 0.00 -28.42 -3.32
CA ILE A 305 -0.53 -27.26 -4.02
C ILE A 305 -1.65 -27.77 -4.91
N THR A 306 -2.85 -27.32 -4.60
CA THR A 306 -4.05 -27.60 -5.39
C THR A 306 -4.36 -26.39 -6.24
N HIS A 307 -4.62 -26.58 -7.53
CA HIS A 307 -4.84 -25.48 -8.45
C HIS A 307 -5.91 -25.76 -9.50
N SER A 308 -6.44 -24.68 -10.07
CA SER A 308 -7.45 -24.72 -11.12
C SER A 308 -7.36 -23.51 -12.05
N LYS A 309 -7.57 -23.77 -13.36
CA LYS A 309 -7.72 -22.76 -14.42
C LYS A 309 -9.15 -22.24 -14.55
N ASP A 310 -10.13 -23.06 -14.19
CA ASP A 310 -11.53 -22.89 -14.55
C ASP A 310 -12.49 -22.95 -13.35
N ALA A 311 -11.96 -23.14 -12.14
CA ALA A 311 -12.70 -23.37 -10.89
C ALA A 311 -13.56 -24.65 -10.86
N LYS A 312 -13.47 -25.51 -11.88
CA LYS A 312 -14.25 -26.75 -12.03
C LYS A 312 -13.36 -27.98 -11.92
N THR A 313 -12.24 -27.98 -12.62
CA THR A 313 -11.25 -29.05 -12.61
C THR A 313 -10.09 -28.65 -11.73
N TRP A 314 -9.72 -29.55 -10.80
CA TRP A 314 -8.70 -29.29 -9.79
C TRP A 314 -7.61 -30.36 -9.89
N LYS A 315 -6.37 -29.90 -9.84
CA LYS A 315 -5.18 -30.77 -9.85
C LYS A 315 -4.35 -30.47 -8.62
N THR A 316 -3.73 -31.50 -8.07
CA THR A 316 -2.86 -31.38 -6.89
C THR A 316 -1.49 -31.95 -7.21
N PHE A 317 -0.45 -31.23 -6.83
CA PHE A 317 0.93 -31.70 -6.90
C PHE A 317 1.68 -31.33 -5.61
N THR A 318 2.81 -31.98 -5.37
CA THR A 318 3.63 -31.76 -4.17
C THR A 318 4.81 -30.85 -4.51
N LEU A 319 5.03 -29.80 -3.72
CA LEU A 319 6.26 -28.99 -3.73
C LEU A 319 6.72 -28.73 -2.30
N LYS A 320 7.91 -28.12 -2.13
CA LYS A 320 8.44 -27.75 -0.81
C LYS A 320 7.83 -26.49 -0.17
N PRO A 321 7.56 -25.38 -0.89
CA PRO A 321 7.13 -24.11 -0.28
C PRO A 321 5.76 -24.16 0.43
N PHE A 322 5.55 -23.38 1.48
CA PHE A 322 4.23 -23.20 2.13
C PHE A 322 3.42 -22.03 1.57
N SER A 323 4.10 -21.09 0.94
CA SER A 323 3.46 -19.91 0.39
C SER A 323 4.20 -19.46 -0.85
N GLY A 324 3.48 -18.70 -1.67
CA GLY A 324 4.03 -18.07 -2.85
C GLY A 324 3.42 -16.71 -3.07
N LEU A 325 4.08 -15.94 -3.91
CA LEU A 325 3.58 -14.75 -4.56
C LEU A 325 4.01 -14.83 -6.03
N PHE A 326 3.18 -14.28 -6.90
CA PHE A 326 3.46 -14.24 -8.33
C PHE A 326 3.20 -12.84 -8.86
N ALA A 327 4.19 -12.29 -9.56
CA ALA A 327 4.07 -11.02 -10.26
C ALA A 327 5.08 -11.00 -11.40
N ASN A 328 4.75 -10.34 -12.51
CA ASN A 328 5.67 -10.10 -13.62
C ASN A 328 6.41 -11.35 -14.12
N GLY A 329 5.71 -12.49 -14.18
CA GLY A 329 6.28 -13.75 -14.68
C GLY A 329 7.19 -14.50 -13.70
N LEU A 330 7.40 -13.97 -12.49
CA LEU A 330 8.27 -14.56 -11.48
C LEU A 330 7.45 -15.07 -10.29
N TRP A 331 7.72 -16.30 -9.90
CA TRP A 331 7.33 -16.84 -8.60
C TRP A 331 8.40 -16.53 -7.56
N LEU A 332 7.94 -16.05 -6.42
CA LEU A 332 8.69 -16.00 -5.18
C LEU A 332 7.93 -16.85 -4.16
N ALA A 333 8.54 -17.95 -3.70
CA ALA A 333 7.90 -18.87 -2.78
C ALA A 333 8.78 -19.12 -1.56
N MET A 334 8.17 -19.43 -0.42
CA MET A 334 8.88 -19.54 0.85
C MET A 334 8.49 -20.78 1.64
N ARG A 335 9.47 -21.34 2.33
CA ARG A 335 9.29 -22.34 3.39
C ARG A 335 10.19 -21.98 4.56
N TYR A 336 9.60 -21.52 5.67
CA TYR A 336 10.39 -20.99 6.79
C TYR A 336 11.37 -19.90 6.30
N ALA A 337 12.67 -20.10 6.48
CA ALA A 337 13.73 -19.20 6.01
C ALA A 337 14.19 -19.47 4.57
N ASP A 338 13.72 -20.54 3.93
CA ASP A 338 14.11 -20.88 2.56
C ASP A 338 13.27 -20.11 1.55
N VAL A 339 13.94 -19.45 0.62
CA VAL A 339 13.33 -18.72 -0.50
C VAL A 339 13.56 -19.49 -1.79
N TYR A 340 12.52 -19.60 -2.59
CA TYR A 340 12.51 -20.27 -3.87
C TYR A 340 12.07 -19.29 -4.96
N THR A 341 12.71 -19.33 -6.12
CA THR A 341 12.31 -18.51 -7.27
C THR A 341 12.29 -19.31 -8.57
N GLY A 342 11.49 -18.86 -9.53
CA GLY A 342 11.37 -19.48 -10.83
C GLY A 342 10.23 -18.87 -11.65
N THR A 343 10.20 -19.14 -12.95
CA THR A 343 9.10 -18.66 -13.83
C THR A 343 7.85 -19.56 -13.75
N THR A 344 7.99 -20.76 -13.19
CA THR A 344 6.90 -21.69 -12.92
C THR A 344 7.04 -22.29 -11.52
N LEU A 345 5.95 -22.78 -10.93
CA LEU A 345 5.99 -23.44 -9.62
C LEU A 345 6.84 -24.73 -9.66
N GLN A 346 6.73 -25.52 -10.73
CA GLN A 346 7.49 -26.76 -10.89
C GLN A 346 8.98 -26.49 -11.13
N GLY A 347 9.32 -25.33 -11.69
CA GLY A 347 10.69 -24.89 -11.94
C GLY A 347 11.33 -24.11 -10.79
N LEU A 348 10.71 -24.08 -9.61
CA LEU A 348 11.23 -23.36 -8.45
C LEU A 348 12.60 -23.91 -8.01
N LYS A 349 13.58 -23.03 -7.89
CA LYS A 349 14.92 -23.32 -7.38
C LYS A 349 15.10 -22.69 -6.00
N LEU A 350 15.64 -23.46 -5.06
CA LEU A 350 16.06 -22.94 -3.76
C LEU A 350 17.17 -21.92 -3.98
N GLN A 351 17.01 -20.75 -3.40
CA GLN A 351 18.03 -19.71 -3.44
C GLN A 351 19.07 -19.97 -2.33
N PRO A 352 20.37 -19.79 -2.64
CA PRO A 352 21.40 -19.87 -1.61
C PRO A 352 21.05 -18.92 -0.47
N ARG A 353 21.21 -19.38 0.77
CA ARG A 353 21.17 -18.48 1.93
C ARG A 353 22.41 -17.60 1.83
N GLY A 354 22.26 -16.41 1.25
CA GLY A 354 23.29 -15.39 1.36
C GLY A 354 23.44 -15.03 2.83
N ASN A 355 24.68 -14.97 3.32
CA ASN A 355 24.98 -14.21 4.53
C ASN A 355 24.50 -12.78 4.25
N SER A 356 23.34 -12.41 4.81
CA SER A 356 22.70 -11.12 4.63
C SER A 356 22.41 -10.49 5.98
#